data_AF-A0AAV4G223-F1
#
_entry.id   AF-A0AAV4G223-F1
#
_cell.length_a   1.000
_cell.length_b   1.000
_cell.length_c   1.000
_cell.angle_alpha   90.00
_cell.angle_beta   90.00
_cell.angle_gamma   90.00
#
_symmetry.space_group_name_H-M   'P 1'
#
loop_
_entity.id
_entity.type
_entity.pdbx_description
1 polymer ?
#
loop_
_entity_poly.entity_id
_entity_poly.type
_entity_poly.pdbx_seq_one_letter_code
_entity_poly.pdbx_strand_id
1 'polypeptide(L)'
;MRIVKQSTSGWDLVAEQRELLASPTVIENVTASANIRGAITDVFLEVTCNTIGPECFGVFKCQVMGFDHKDEVLTERSSTLEVYEFKNFIHHLIALSVDSQEKMLEMENFTDTEIARLNSGFQRLENSVEENKKRLSRLETMFPRWPTGNYALLQPKDGCPADQVFSGGNQAFLKLHTQSQSSLDPPDSHSSAFPSDTKSTNDSKKFVTLKFCEVTKQQVDTVRWPQGSFCINKMIRKSCPTGFRDGRVQFDTEDTDHSSQSSTNVALIVGTPFLYFCCQNSTSANIPIQLPTHSSFLLYRYGGACQAVQGMSVSEEYVQINTEDGRNVDSLISSHPDIDQPGDSVIKLNLCYYTKL
;
A
#
# COMPACT_ATOMS: atom_id res chain seq x y z
N MET A 1 85.69 -4.94 26.29
CA MET A 1 85.08 -5.06 24.94
C MET A 1 84.89 -3.65 24.40
N ARG A 2 85.14 -3.42 23.10
CA ARG A 2 84.98 -2.09 22.49
C ARG A 2 84.33 -2.17 21.11
N ILE A 3 83.55 -1.17 20.75
CA ILE A 3 83.04 -0.97 19.40
C ILE A 3 83.79 0.19 18.75
N VAL A 4 84.23 -0.07 17.53
CA VAL A 4 84.97 0.88 16.72
C VAL A 4 84.21 1.12 15.41
N LYS A 5 84.28 2.35 14.92
CA LYS A 5 83.69 2.78 13.65
C LYS A 5 84.79 3.09 12.65
N GLN A 6 84.56 2.72 11.40
CA GLN A 6 85.50 3.00 10.33
C GLN A 6 85.50 4.49 10.01
N SER A 7 86.69 5.08 9.98
CA SER A 7 86.93 6.46 9.57
C SER A 7 88.02 6.54 8.51
N THR A 8 88.27 7.73 8.00
CA THR A 8 89.30 7.97 6.96
C THR A 8 90.71 7.66 7.44
N SER A 9 90.98 7.74 8.75
CA SER A 9 92.27 7.45 9.38
C SER A 9 92.39 6.03 9.95
N GLY A 10 91.31 5.23 9.89
CA GLY A 10 91.33 3.85 10.39
C GLY A 10 90.04 3.48 11.13
N TRP A 11 90.18 3.05 12.39
CA TRP A 11 89.07 2.62 13.24
C TRP A 11 89.06 3.44 14.52
N ASP A 12 88.04 4.27 14.69
CA ASP A 12 87.91 5.16 15.83
C ASP A 12 87.05 4.51 16.92
N LEU A 13 87.41 4.75 18.18
CA LEU A 13 86.67 4.22 19.32
C LEU A 13 85.34 4.96 19.49
N VAL A 14 84.23 4.21 19.42
CA VAL A 14 82.88 4.75 19.65
C VAL A 14 82.40 4.41 21.05
N ALA A 15 82.81 3.26 21.58
CA ALA A 15 82.26 2.71 22.80
C ALA A 15 83.24 1.69 23.41
N GLU A 16 83.43 1.70 24.73
CA GLU A 16 84.23 0.70 25.44
C GLU A 16 83.58 0.32 26.78
N GLN A 17 83.66 -0.96 27.16
CA GLN A 17 83.39 -1.42 28.52
C GLN A 17 84.58 -2.22 29.06
N ARG A 18 85.00 -1.92 30.29
CA ARG A 18 86.06 -2.62 31.04
C ARG A 18 85.49 -3.27 32.28
N GLU A 19 86.08 -4.39 32.71
CA GLU A 19 85.58 -5.26 33.80
C GLU A 19 85.46 -4.55 35.17
N LEU A 20 86.24 -3.49 35.39
CA LEU A 20 86.30 -2.73 36.65
C LEU A 20 85.47 -1.44 36.62
N LEU A 21 84.81 -1.10 35.51
CA LEU A 21 83.96 0.09 35.40
C LEU A 21 82.50 -0.34 35.46
N ALA A 22 81.75 0.17 36.45
CA ALA A 22 80.33 -0.15 36.64
C ALA A 22 79.39 0.72 35.77
N SER A 23 79.90 1.79 35.16
CA SER A 23 79.11 2.74 34.37
C SER A 23 79.39 2.62 32.88
N PRO A 24 78.37 2.80 32.01
CA PRO A 24 78.52 2.95 30.55
C PRO A 24 79.55 3.99 30.18
N THR A 25 80.39 3.72 29.18
CA THR A 25 81.20 4.78 28.55
C THR A 25 80.34 5.55 27.56
N VAL A 26 80.29 6.87 27.70
CA VAL A 26 79.60 7.78 26.77
C VAL A 26 80.65 8.53 25.96
N ILE A 27 80.61 8.39 24.64
CA ILE A 27 81.42 9.18 23.72
C ILE A 27 80.42 9.91 22.80
N GLU A 28 80.37 11.24 22.94
CA GLU A 28 79.39 12.09 22.22
C GLU A 28 77.93 11.66 22.44
N ASN A 29 77.17 11.39 21.36
CA ASN A 29 75.75 11.01 21.40
C ASN A 29 75.52 9.49 21.50
N VAL A 30 76.60 8.71 21.65
CA VAL A 30 76.57 7.26 21.66
C VAL A 30 76.84 6.72 23.06
N THR A 31 75.87 6.00 23.60
CA THR A 31 75.97 5.34 24.91
C THR A 31 76.22 3.85 24.73
N ALA A 32 77.16 3.29 25.49
CA ALA A 32 77.48 1.86 25.45
C ALA A 32 77.20 1.15 26.76
N SER A 33 76.27 0.19 26.77
CA SER A 33 75.98 -0.72 27.87
C SER A 33 76.55 -2.10 27.57
N ALA A 34 77.04 -2.83 28.56
CA ALA A 34 77.55 -4.18 28.32
C ALA A 34 77.30 -5.11 29.50
N ASN A 35 77.09 -6.40 29.19
CA ASN A 35 77.31 -7.47 30.14
C ASN A 35 78.59 -8.21 29.73
N ILE A 36 79.62 -8.14 30.55
CA ILE A 36 80.93 -8.75 30.27
C ILE A 36 81.31 -9.81 31.31
N ARG A 37 80.38 -10.20 32.18
CA ARG A 37 80.56 -11.28 33.18
C ARG A 37 79.55 -12.39 32.91
N GLY A 38 80.00 -13.65 32.93
CA GLY A 38 79.15 -14.82 32.76
C GLY A 38 79.60 -15.75 31.65
N ALA A 39 78.71 -16.66 31.22
CA ALA A 39 78.97 -17.54 30.08
C ALA A 39 79.10 -16.70 28.80
N ILE A 40 79.89 -17.17 27.82
CA ILE A 40 80.13 -16.43 26.57
C ILE A 40 78.84 -16.11 25.79
N THR A 41 77.79 -16.90 25.99
CA THR A 41 76.46 -16.68 25.41
C THR A 41 75.74 -15.46 25.97
N ASP A 42 76.14 -15.01 27.16
CA ASP A 42 75.49 -13.94 27.91
C ASP A 42 76.31 -12.64 27.86
N VAL A 43 77.47 -12.69 27.19
CA VAL A 43 78.36 -11.54 27.00
C VAL A 43 77.87 -10.73 25.79
N PHE A 44 77.49 -9.48 26.04
CA PHE A 44 77.07 -8.55 24.98
C PHE A 44 77.57 -7.13 25.23
N LEU A 45 77.67 -6.37 24.15
CA LEU A 45 77.87 -4.93 24.16
C LEU A 45 76.77 -4.32 23.29
N GLU A 46 75.94 -3.50 23.91
CA GLU A 46 74.84 -2.76 23.30
C GLU A 46 75.26 -1.30 23.14
N VAL A 47 74.92 -0.73 21.97
CA VAL A 47 75.25 0.65 21.64
C VAL A 47 73.97 1.35 21.21
N THR A 48 73.66 2.45 21.89
CA THR A 48 72.44 3.23 21.67
C THR A 48 72.82 4.63 21.22
N CYS A 49 72.30 5.03 20.07
CA CYS A 49 72.33 6.41 19.61
C CYS A 49 71.15 7.17 20.21
N ASN A 50 71.41 8.11 21.10
CA ASN A 50 70.33 8.86 21.78
C ASN A 50 69.64 9.87 20.85
N THR A 51 70.32 10.29 19.79
CA THR A 51 69.77 11.16 18.75
C THR A 51 70.33 10.69 17.41
N ILE A 52 69.50 10.65 16.37
CA ILE A 52 69.95 10.20 15.04
C ILE A 52 70.85 11.28 14.45
N GLY A 53 72.15 10.99 14.35
CA GLY A 53 73.16 11.85 13.75
C GLY A 53 74.18 11.07 12.91
N PRO A 54 75.11 11.75 12.21
CA PRO A 54 76.13 11.13 11.36
C PRO A 54 76.96 10.05 12.07
N GLU A 55 77.12 10.17 13.38
CA GLU A 55 77.79 9.23 14.28
C GLU A 55 77.14 7.82 14.27
N CYS A 56 75.84 7.73 14.01
CA CYS A 56 75.05 6.49 14.03
C CYS A 56 75.10 5.68 12.73
N PHE A 57 75.61 6.29 11.66
CA PHE A 57 75.67 5.68 10.33
C PHE A 57 77.12 5.35 9.94
N GLY A 58 77.33 4.28 9.20
CA GLY A 58 78.66 3.84 8.74
C GLY A 58 78.95 2.38 9.06
N VAL A 59 80.24 2.02 9.02
CA VAL A 59 80.70 0.64 9.22
C VAL A 59 81.27 0.47 10.63
N PHE A 60 80.73 -0.48 11.37
CA PHE A 60 81.11 -0.77 12.76
C PHE A 60 81.69 -2.18 12.88
N LYS A 61 82.51 -2.41 13.91
CA LYS A 61 82.89 -3.75 14.36
C LYS A 61 83.18 -3.77 15.85
N CYS A 62 83.05 -4.94 16.45
CA CYS A 62 83.42 -5.16 17.83
C CYS A 62 84.84 -5.73 17.95
N GLN A 63 85.54 -5.33 19.02
CA GLN A 63 86.84 -5.87 19.40
C GLN A 63 86.84 -6.28 20.87
N VAL A 64 87.32 -7.49 21.15
CA VAL A 64 87.51 -8.01 22.50
C VAL A 64 89.01 -8.16 22.74
N MET A 65 89.50 -7.67 23.87
CA MET A 65 90.88 -7.85 24.31
C MET A 65 90.86 -8.56 25.66
N GLY A 66 91.70 -9.58 25.81
CA GLY A 66 91.81 -10.38 27.02
C GLY A 66 93.17 -11.06 27.12
N PHE A 67 93.34 -11.92 28.11
CA PHE A 67 94.54 -12.73 28.30
C PHE A 67 94.22 -14.19 28.05
N ASP A 68 95.15 -14.91 27.43
CA ASP A 68 95.04 -16.36 27.28
C ASP A 68 95.52 -17.10 28.54
N HIS A 69 95.52 -18.43 28.49
CA HIS A 69 95.97 -19.29 29.60
C HIS A 69 97.47 -19.18 29.92
N LYS A 70 98.24 -18.40 29.17
CA LYS A 70 99.67 -18.11 29.37
C LYS A 70 99.92 -16.63 29.69
N ASP A 71 98.87 -15.88 30.00
CA ASP A 71 98.90 -14.43 30.25
C ASP A 71 99.35 -13.60 29.03
N GLU A 72 99.24 -14.13 27.81
CA GLU A 72 99.49 -13.35 26.59
C GLU A 72 98.23 -12.56 26.18
N VAL A 73 98.42 -11.31 25.72
CA VAL A 73 97.30 -10.47 25.28
C VAL A 73 96.74 -10.98 23.95
N LEU A 74 95.48 -11.43 23.97
CA LEU A 74 94.72 -11.78 22.78
C LEU A 74 93.75 -10.67 22.40
N THR A 75 93.60 -10.44 21.09
CA THR A 75 92.58 -9.54 20.53
C THR A 75 91.77 -10.25 19.46
N GLU A 76 90.46 -10.39 19.68
CA GLU A 76 89.51 -10.91 18.69
C GLU A 76 88.62 -9.80 18.12
N ARG A 77 88.14 -9.98 16.89
CA ARG A 77 87.35 -8.98 16.16
C ARG A 77 86.15 -9.63 15.49
N SER A 78 85.00 -8.96 15.53
CA SER A 78 83.80 -9.40 14.79
C SER A 78 83.91 -9.09 13.29
N SER A 79 82.98 -9.63 12.50
CA SER A 79 82.65 -9.10 11.18
C SER A 79 82.16 -7.65 11.28
N THR A 80 82.19 -6.95 10.15
CA THR A 80 81.69 -5.57 10.04
C THR A 80 80.17 -5.53 9.91
N LEU A 81 79.56 -4.48 10.47
CA LEU A 81 78.13 -4.17 10.36
C LEU A 81 77.97 -2.78 9.73
N GLU A 82 77.19 -2.67 8.66
CA GLU A 82 76.94 -1.40 7.96
C GLU A 82 75.54 -0.86 8.27
N VAL A 83 75.47 0.43 8.60
CA VAL A 83 74.21 1.15 8.91
C VAL A 83 74.08 2.35 7.97
N TYR A 84 72.98 2.42 7.19
CA TYR A 84 72.75 3.40 6.12
C TYR A 84 71.66 4.45 6.46
N GLU A 85 71.72 5.62 5.81
CA GLU A 85 70.77 6.75 5.98
C GLU A 85 69.46 6.56 5.16
N PHE A 86 68.30 6.83 5.77
CA PHE A 86 66.93 6.47 5.34
C PHE A 86 66.26 7.38 4.27
N LYS A 87 67.01 8.04 3.38
CA LYS A 87 66.48 9.13 2.52
C LYS A 87 65.42 8.71 1.47
N ASN A 88 65.37 7.44 1.08
CA ASN A 88 64.51 6.96 -0.02
C ASN A 88 63.05 6.62 0.40
N PHE A 89 62.79 6.41 1.69
CA PHE A 89 61.46 5.99 2.16
C PHE A 89 60.40 7.12 2.09
N ILE A 90 60.80 8.36 2.40
CA ILE A 90 59.89 9.52 2.39
C ILE A 90 59.36 9.83 0.98
N HIS A 91 60.22 9.76 -0.05
CA HIS A 91 59.79 9.97 -1.43
C HIS A 91 58.76 8.92 -1.89
N HIS A 92 58.91 7.67 -1.46
CA HIS A 92 57.97 6.61 -1.78
C HIS A 92 56.60 6.82 -1.12
N LEU A 93 56.57 7.24 0.15
CA LEU A 93 55.33 7.57 0.86
C LEU A 93 54.58 8.74 0.21
N ILE A 94 55.31 9.78 -0.23
CA ILE A 94 54.70 10.92 -0.95
C ILE A 94 54.07 10.44 -2.26
N ALA A 95 54.78 9.62 -3.04
CA ALA A 95 54.26 9.09 -4.31
C ALA A 95 53.00 8.23 -4.11
N LEU A 96 52.98 7.36 -3.09
CA LEU A 96 51.80 6.57 -2.72
C LEU A 96 50.62 7.45 -2.28
N SER A 97 50.89 8.53 -1.55
CA SER A 97 49.86 9.47 -1.11
C SER A 97 49.19 10.17 -2.30
N VAL A 98 49.96 10.56 -3.32
CA VAL A 98 49.43 11.20 -4.53
C VAL A 98 48.60 10.21 -5.36
N ASP A 99 49.09 8.99 -5.61
CA ASP A 99 48.33 7.95 -6.35
C ASP A 99 47.01 7.59 -5.64
N SER A 100 47.02 7.55 -4.31
CA SER A 100 45.80 7.33 -3.52
C SER A 100 44.78 8.46 -3.69
N GLN A 101 45.25 9.73 -3.72
CA GLN A 101 44.37 10.89 -3.94
C GLN A 101 43.76 10.90 -5.34
N GLU A 102 44.54 10.56 -6.37
CA GLU A 102 44.03 10.46 -7.74
C GLU A 102 42.93 9.41 -7.87
N LYS A 103 43.14 8.22 -7.29
CA LYS A 103 42.12 7.15 -7.27
C LYS A 103 40.86 7.51 -6.49
N MET A 104 40.98 8.28 -5.41
CA MET A 104 39.81 8.78 -4.67
C MET A 104 38.98 9.73 -5.53
N LEU A 105 39.62 10.65 -6.27
CA LEU A 105 38.94 11.58 -7.18
C LEU A 105 38.24 10.85 -8.33
N GLU A 106 38.86 9.82 -8.90
CA GLU A 106 38.24 8.99 -9.94
C GLU A 106 36.97 8.28 -9.41
N MET A 107 37.04 7.75 -8.19
CA MET A 107 35.91 7.09 -7.54
C MET A 107 34.78 8.05 -7.20
N GLU A 108 35.10 9.27 -6.75
CA GLU A 108 34.14 10.34 -6.50
C GLU A 108 33.40 10.71 -7.80
N ASN A 109 34.14 10.96 -8.89
CA ASN A 109 33.56 11.30 -10.18
C ASN A 109 32.69 10.17 -10.76
N PHE A 110 33.10 8.90 -10.59
CA PHE A 110 32.28 7.75 -10.97
C PHE A 110 30.97 7.70 -10.17
N THR A 111 31.05 7.95 -8.86
CA THR A 111 29.89 7.94 -7.96
C THR A 111 28.92 9.06 -8.32
N ASP A 112 29.41 10.27 -8.58
CA ASP A 112 28.59 11.40 -9.02
C ASP A 112 27.88 11.12 -10.34
N THR A 113 28.58 10.46 -11.27
CA THR A 113 28.00 10.08 -12.57
C THR A 113 26.87 9.07 -12.40
N GLU A 114 27.04 8.05 -11.55
CA GLU A 114 25.99 7.07 -11.27
C GLU A 114 24.81 7.67 -10.48
N ILE A 115 25.08 8.58 -9.54
CA ILE A 115 24.03 9.34 -8.84
C ILE A 115 23.21 10.15 -9.85
N ALA A 116 23.87 10.88 -10.76
CA ALA A 116 23.18 11.64 -11.81
C ALA A 116 22.33 10.73 -12.72
N ARG A 117 22.86 9.55 -13.07
CA ARG A 117 22.14 8.55 -13.87
C ARG A 117 20.89 8.04 -13.14
N LEU A 118 21.03 7.66 -11.88
CA LEU A 118 19.92 7.18 -11.04
C LEU A 118 18.85 8.24 -10.85
N ASN A 119 19.25 9.49 -10.55
CA ASN A 119 18.32 10.62 -10.43
C ASN A 119 17.52 10.84 -11.72
N SER A 120 18.18 10.76 -12.89
CA SER A 120 17.49 10.86 -14.17
C SER A 120 16.52 9.70 -14.42
N GLY A 121 16.81 8.51 -13.89
CA GLY A 121 15.93 7.35 -13.96
C GLY A 121 14.70 7.50 -13.06
N PHE A 122 14.91 7.95 -11.83
CA PHE A 122 13.86 8.22 -10.87
C PHE A 122 12.86 9.26 -11.41
N GLN A 123 13.37 10.36 -11.99
CA GLN A 123 12.52 11.40 -12.54
C GLN A 123 11.65 10.92 -13.72
N ARG A 124 12.16 9.99 -14.55
CA ARG A 124 11.36 9.36 -15.62
C ARG A 124 10.25 8.48 -15.04
N LEU A 125 10.55 7.73 -13.98
CA LEU A 125 9.58 6.89 -13.29
C LEU A 125 8.47 7.74 -12.66
N GLU A 126 8.81 8.82 -11.97
CA GLU A 126 7.83 9.75 -11.40
C GLU A 126 6.90 10.33 -12.48
N ASN A 127 7.46 10.78 -13.61
CA ASN A 127 6.66 11.28 -14.73
C ASN A 127 5.71 10.21 -15.29
N SER A 128 6.19 8.97 -15.43
CA SER A 128 5.36 7.85 -15.90
C SER A 128 4.24 7.48 -14.93
N VAL A 129 4.52 7.51 -13.62
CA VAL A 129 3.51 7.30 -12.57
C VAL A 129 2.44 8.38 -12.66
N GLU A 130 2.84 9.65 -12.81
CA GLU A 130 1.91 10.77 -12.89
C GLU A 130 1.06 10.73 -14.16
N GLU A 131 1.64 10.32 -15.29
CA GLU A 131 0.90 10.09 -16.53
C GLU A 131 -0.09 8.93 -16.40
N ASN A 132 0.31 7.81 -15.79
CA ASN A 132 -0.57 6.68 -15.55
C ASN A 132 -1.71 7.02 -14.57
N LYS A 133 -1.47 7.84 -13.55
CA LYS A 133 -2.52 8.38 -12.69
C LYS A 133 -3.54 9.20 -13.49
N LYS A 134 -3.08 10.07 -14.40
CA LYS A 134 -3.96 10.84 -15.30
C LYS A 134 -4.75 9.94 -16.24
N ARG A 135 -4.17 8.83 -16.71
CA ARG A 135 -4.88 7.85 -17.53
C ARG A 135 -5.94 7.11 -16.73
N LEU A 136 -5.62 6.72 -15.49
CA LEU A 136 -6.55 6.05 -14.59
C LEU A 136 -7.73 6.94 -14.23
N SER A 137 -7.50 8.22 -13.91
CA SER A 137 -8.59 9.16 -13.62
C SER A 137 -9.51 9.38 -14.82
N ARG A 138 -8.96 9.44 -16.06
CA ARG A 138 -9.78 9.46 -17.28
C ARG A 138 -10.63 8.20 -17.44
N LEU A 139 -10.07 7.03 -17.14
CA LEU A 139 -10.81 5.77 -17.17
C LEU A 139 -11.90 5.71 -16.10
N GLU A 140 -11.65 6.23 -14.90
CA GLU A 140 -12.66 6.35 -13.85
C GLU A 140 -13.80 7.29 -14.25
N THR A 141 -13.51 8.38 -14.96
CA THR A 141 -14.56 9.25 -15.51
C THR A 141 -15.35 8.61 -16.67
N MET A 142 -14.84 7.53 -17.28
CA MET A 142 -15.57 6.80 -18.33
C MET A 142 -16.65 5.87 -17.77
N PHE A 143 -16.59 5.50 -16.49
CA PHE A 143 -17.55 4.60 -15.87
C PHE A 143 -18.33 5.32 -14.78
N PRO A 144 -19.56 5.78 -15.07
CA PRO A 144 -20.39 6.41 -14.05
C PRO A 144 -20.52 5.45 -12.86
N ARG A 145 -20.35 5.99 -11.65
CA ARG A 145 -20.55 5.29 -10.36
C ARG A 145 -22.00 5.43 -9.91
N TRP A 146 -22.49 4.48 -9.13
CA TRP A 146 -23.82 4.60 -8.54
C TRP A 146 -23.88 5.80 -7.59
N PRO A 147 -24.93 6.64 -7.65
CA PRO A 147 -25.02 7.81 -6.78
C PRO A 147 -25.09 7.47 -5.30
N THR A 148 -24.75 8.47 -4.49
CA THR A 148 -24.71 8.40 -3.02
C THR A 148 -26.08 8.50 -2.39
N GLY A 149 -26.24 7.88 -1.22
CA GLY A 149 -27.44 7.98 -0.42
C GLY A 149 -27.78 6.66 0.28
N ASN A 150 -28.92 6.67 0.97
CA ASN A 150 -29.47 5.52 1.67
C ASN A 150 -30.71 5.03 0.92
N TYR A 151 -30.52 4.11 -0.02
CA TYR A 151 -31.58 3.59 -0.87
C TYR A 151 -31.37 2.13 -1.20
N ALA A 152 -32.39 1.53 -1.79
CA ALA A 152 -32.28 0.26 -2.46
C ALA A 152 -32.90 0.33 -3.86
N LEU A 153 -32.46 -0.58 -4.72
CA LEU A 153 -33.10 -0.85 -6.01
C LEU A 153 -33.82 -2.19 -5.93
N LEU A 154 -34.89 -2.38 -6.71
CA LEU A 154 -35.43 -3.72 -6.91
C LEU A 154 -34.43 -4.57 -7.69
N GLN A 155 -34.30 -5.82 -7.28
CA GLN A 155 -33.42 -6.79 -7.92
C GLN A 155 -34.10 -7.34 -9.18
N PRO A 156 -33.54 -7.12 -10.38
CA PRO A 156 -34.01 -7.80 -11.58
C PRO A 156 -33.62 -9.28 -11.60
N LYS A 157 -34.12 -10.03 -12.59
CA LYS A 157 -33.79 -11.44 -12.83
C LYS A 157 -32.29 -11.73 -12.92
N ASP A 158 -31.51 -10.76 -13.39
CA ASP A 158 -30.05 -10.90 -13.58
C ASP A 158 -29.27 -10.71 -12.26
N GLY A 159 -29.95 -10.36 -11.17
CA GLY A 159 -29.32 -10.04 -9.88
C GLY A 159 -29.05 -8.55 -9.68
N CYS A 160 -28.38 -8.23 -8.57
CA CYS A 160 -28.03 -6.85 -8.27
C CYS A 160 -26.96 -6.28 -9.20
N PRO A 161 -26.93 -4.95 -9.44
CA PRO A 161 -25.86 -4.32 -10.20
C PRO A 161 -24.49 -4.69 -9.65
N ALA A 162 -23.54 -5.00 -10.55
CA ALA A 162 -22.19 -5.44 -10.20
C ALA A 162 -21.32 -4.26 -9.71
N ASP A 163 -21.65 -3.74 -8.53
CA ASP A 163 -20.93 -2.65 -7.87
C ASP A 163 -20.74 -2.96 -6.38
N GLN A 164 -19.58 -2.57 -5.84
CA GLN A 164 -19.23 -2.79 -4.44
C GLN A 164 -20.18 -2.09 -3.46
N VAL A 165 -20.90 -1.06 -3.87
CA VAL A 165 -21.85 -0.34 -3.00
C VAL A 165 -23.06 -1.19 -2.61
N PHE A 166 -23.39 -2.21 -3.43
CA PHE A 166 -24.44 -3.19 -3.17
C PHE A 166 -23.92 -4.47 -2.47
N SER A 167 -22.75 -4.40 -1.82
CA SER A 167 -22.13 -5.57 -1.17
C SER A 167 -22.92 -6.01 0.07
N GLY A 168 -23.79 -7.00 -0.12
CA GLY A 168 -24.79 -7.47 0.85
C GLY A 168 -25.87 -8.29 0.16
N GLY A 169 -25.98 -8.14 -1.16
CA GLY A 169 -26.29 -9.19 -2.14
C GLY A 169 -27.48 -10.10 -1.83
N ASN A 170 -28.62 -9.83 -2.47
CA ASN A 170 -29.75 -10.73 -2.69
C ASN A 170 -30.49 -11.28 -1.46
N GLN A 171 -30.07 -10.92 -0.24
CA GLN A 171 -30.74 -11.36 1.00
C GLN A 171 -31.85 -10.41 1.43
N ALA A 172 -31.87 -9.17 0.92
CA ALA A 172 -32.89 -8.22 1.29
C ALA A 172 -34.20 -8.52 0.56
N PHE A 173 -35.28 -8.78 1.30
CA PHE A 173 -36.57 -9.09 0.70
C PHE A 173 -37.76 -8.57 1.49
N LEU A 174 -38.87 -8.34 0.77
CA LEU A 174 -40.22 -8.21 1.28
C LEU A 174 -41.07 -9.32 0.65
N LYS A 175 -41.61 -10.20 1.48
CA LYS A 175 -42.48 -11.30 1.10
C LYS A 175 -43.89 -11.00 1.60
N LEU A 176 -44.80 -10.71 0.68
CA LEU A 176 -46.20 -10.38 0.97
C LEU A 176 -47.06 -11.63 0.86
N HIS A 177 -47.86 -11.91 1.88
CA HIS A 177 -48.90 -12.95 1.84
C HIS A 177 -50.12 -12.39 1.09
N THR A 178 -50.42 -12.93 -0.08
CA THR A 178 -51.43 -12.37 -1.01
C THR A 178 -52.78 -13.05 -0.82
N GLN A 179 -53.86 -12.38 -1.23
CA GLN A 179 -55.24 -12.93 -1.21
C GLN A 179 -55.51 -14.01 -2.30
N SER A 180 -54.50 -14.35 -3.09
CA SER A 180 -54.60 -15.37 -4.11
C SER A 180 -54.84 -16.77 -3.52
N GLN A 181 -55.82 -17.47 -4.07
CA GLN A 181 -56.16 -18.86 -3.75
C GLN A 181 -55.30 -19.86 -4.54
N SER A 182 -54.77 -19.45 -5.70
CA SER A 182 -53.88 -20.26 -6.55
C SER A 182 -52.63 -19.48 -6.96
N SER A 183 -51.54 -20.21 -7.26
CA SER A 183 -50.32 -19.58 -7.80
C SER A 183 -50.49 -19.07 -9.24
N LEU A 184 -51.58 -19.45 -9.90
CA LEU A 184 -51.96 -19.05 -11.25
C LEU A 184 -53.01 -17.94 -11.25
N ASP A 185 -53.38 -17.42 -10.08
CA ASP A 185 -54.40 -16.38 -9.98
C ASP A 185 -53.94 -15.12 -10.74
N PRO A 186 -54.75 -14.63 -11.71
CA PRO A 186 -54.42 -13.44 -12.51
C PRO A 186 -54.04 -12.19 -11.70
N PRO A 187 -54.61 -11.94 -10.51
CA PRO A 187 -54.26 -10.79 -9.68
C PRO A 187 -52.81 -10.74 -9.23
N ASP A 188 -52.12 -11.88 -9.06
CA ASP A 188 -50.68 -11.91 -8.84
C ASP A 188 -49.94 -12.16 -10.15
N SER A 189 -49.21 -11.16 -10.64
CA SER A 189 -48.41 -11.32 -11.86
C SER A 189 -47.22 -10.38 -11.87
N HIS A 190 -46.21 -10.69 -12.67
CA HIS A 190 -45.08 -9.81 -12.88
C HIS A 190 -44.54 -9.97 -14.29
N SER A 191 -43.87 -8.94 -14.77
CA SER A 191 -43.21 -8.96 -16.07
C SER A 191 -41.92 -9.79 -16.05
N SER A 192 -41.31 -10.00 -17.22
CA SER A 192 -40.17 -10.91 -17.40
C SER A 192 -38.85 -10.38 -16.82
N ALA A 193 -38.80 -9.14 -16.34
CA ALA A 193 -37.63 -8.56 -15.70
C ALA A 193 -37.39 -9.05 -14.26
N PHE A 194 -38.33 -9.78 -13.66
CA PHE A 194 -38.24 -10.24 -12.27
C PHE A 194 -37.71 -11.68 -12.14
N PRO A 195 -37.05 -12.03 -11.02
CA PRO A 195 -36.66 -13.41 -10.72
C PRO A 195 -37.83 -14.40 -10.79
N SER A 196 -37.55 -15.65 -11.16
CA SER A 196 -38.58 -16.69 -11.29
C SER A 196 -39.28 -17.04 -9.97
N ASP A 197 -38.66 -16.73 -8.84
CA ASP A 197 -39.20 -16.96 -7.50
C ASP A 197 -39.92 -15.74 -6.90
N THR A 198 -40.17 -14.69 -7.70
CA THR A 198 -41.01 -13.56 -7.29
C THR A 198 -42.41 -14.01 -6.89
N LYS A 199 -42.96 -15.05 -7.53
CA LYS A 199 -44.18 -15.72 -7.07
C LYS A 199 -43.83 -17.07 -6.45
N SER A 200 -44.40 -17.35 -5.28
CA SER A 200 -44.17 -18.63 -4.60
C SER A 200 -45.42 -19.13 -3.86
N THR A 201 -45.42 -20.42 -3.56
CA THR A 201 -46.42 -21.06 -2.69
C THR A 201 -45.69 -21.81 -1.60
N ASN A 202 -46.10 -21.62 -0.34
CA ASN A 202 -45.59 -22.38 0.80
C ASN A 202 -46.75 -22.73 1.74
N ASP A 203 -46.90 -23.99 2.14
CA ASP A 203 -47.98 -24.44 3.01
C ASP A 203 -49.38 -23.97 2.58
N SER A 204 -49.69 -24.10 1.28
CA SER A 204 -50.92 -23.59 0.62
C SER A 204 -51.07 -22.07 0.57
N LYS A 205 -50.21 -21.30 1.23
CA LYS A 205 -50.18 -19.83 1.21
C LYS A 205 -49.48 -19.31 -0.04
N LYS A 206 -49.92 -18.17 -0.56
CA LYS A 206 -49.41 -17.55 -1.78
C LYS A 206 -48.65 -16.28 -1.46
N PHE A 207 -47.55 -16.06 -2.17
CA PHE A 207 -46.68 -14.94 -1.89
C PHE A 207 -46.14 -14.27 -3.14
N VAL A 208 -46.06 -12.93 -3.05
CA VAL A 208 -45.23 -12.11 -3.93
C VAL A 208 -44.00 -11.65 -3.14
N THR A 209 -42.82 -11.98 -3.63
CA THR A 209 -41.53 -11.66 -3.02
C THR A 209 -40.77 -10.64 -3.86
N LEU A 210 -40.59 -9.45 -3.30
CA LEU A 210 -39.74 -8.40 -3.84
C LEU A 210 -38.36 -8.51 -3.21
N LYS A 211 -37.31 -8.58 -4.04
CA LYS A 211 -35.92 -8.61 -3.58
C LYS A 211 -35.24 -7.29 -3.88
N PHE A 212 -34.31 -6.88 -3.02
CA PHE A 212 -33.71 -5.56 -3.07
C PHE A 212 -32.18 -5.61 -3.06
N CYS A 213 -31.60 -4.66 -3.79
CA CYS A 213 -30.19 -4.32 -3.80
C CYS A 213 -29.97 -3.11 -2.92
N GLU A 214 -29.79 -3.34 -1.62
CA GLU A 214 -29.56 -2.28 -0.65
C GLU A 214 -28.13 -1.74 -0.73
N VAL A 215 -27.98 -0.42 -0.66
CA VAL A 215 -26.67 0.21 -0.52
C VAL A 215 -26.23 0.08 0.95
N THR A 216 -25.33 -0.86 1.22
CA THR A 216 -24.90 -1.22 2.59
C THR A 216 -23.58 -0.59 3.00
N LYS A 217 -22.78 -0.10 2.04
CA LYS A 217 -21.52 0.58 2.31
C LYS A 217 -21.67 2.09 2.21
N GLN A 218 -21.05 2.80 3.14
CA GLN A 218 -20.87 4.24 3.01
C GLN A 218 -20.05 4.53 1.75
N GLN A 219 -20.65 5.23 0.81
CA GLN A 219 -19.93 5.80 -0.31
C GLN A 219 -19.10 6.98 0.19
N VAL A 220 -17.79 6.94 -0.07
CA VAL A 220 -16.83 7.99 0.34
C VAL A 220 -16.91 9.20 -0.60
N ASP A 221 -17.32 8.97 -1.85
CA ASP A 221 -17.52 10.02 -2.86
C ASP A 221 -18.88 10.72 -2.69
N THR A 222 -19.06 11.89 -3.31
CA THR A 222 -20.26 12.74 -3.21
C THR A 222 -21.10 12.78 -4.51
N VAL A 223 -21.08 11.70 -5.30
CA VAL A 223 -21.85 11.62 -6.55
C VAL A 223 -23.34 11.78 -6.24
N ARG A 224 -23.96 12.80 -6.82
CA ARG A 224 -25.39 13.07 -6.65
C ARG A 224 -26.20 12.30 -7.68
N TRP A 225 -27.43 11.97 -7.32
CA TRP A 225 -28.39 11.44 -8.29
C TRP A 225 -28.63 12.49 -9.40
N PRO A 226 -28.66 12.07 -10.68
CA PRO A 226 -29.06 12.96 -11.76
C PRO A 226 -30.52 13.39 -11.57
N GLN A 227 -30.83 14.60 -12.03
CA GLN A 227 -32.21 15.07 -12.10
C GLN A 227 -32.98 14.24 -13.14
N GLY A 228 -34.19 13.82 -12.81
CA GLY A 228 -35.01 12.94 -13.65
C GLY A 228 -36.41 12.72 -13.08
N SER A 229 -37.13 11.77 -13.67
CA SER A 229 -38.48 11.35 -13.26
C SER A 229 -38.55 9.87 -12.97
N PHE A 230 -38.35 9.47 -11.71
CA PHE A 230 -38.36 8.07 -11.27
C PHE A 230 -38.41 7.98 -9.74
N CYS A 231 -38.73 6.78 -9.23
CA CYS A 231 -38.56 6.47 -7.81
C CYS A 231 -37.55 5.34 -7.57
N ILE A 232 -37.03 5.32 -6.35
CA ILE A 232 -36.19 4.25 -5.77
C ILE A 232 -36.72 3.89 -4.38
N ASN A 233 -36.30 2.77 -3.82
CA ASN A 233 -36.73 2.39 -2.47
C ASN A 233 -35.98 3.19 -1.41
N LYS A 234 -36.73 3.73 -0.45
CA LYS A 234 -36.22 4.50 0.68
C LYS A 234 -35.84 3.58 1.83
N MET A 235 -34.69 3.79 2.46
CA MET A 235 -34.41 3.18 3.76
C MET A 235 -35.23 3.87 4.87
N ILE A 236 -36.03 3.11 5.63
CA ILE A 236 -37.10 3.63 6.50
C ILE A 236 -36.60 4.69 7.49
N ARG A 237 -35.44 4.47 8.10
CA ARG A 237 -34.86 5.32 9.16
C ARG A 237 -33.88 6.38 8.64
N LYS A 238 -33.82 6.59 7.33
CA LYS A 238 -32.90 7.52 6.68
C LYS A 238 -33.68 8.48 5.79
N SER A 239 -33.16 9.69 5.60
CA SER A 239 -33.73 10.66 4.66
C SER A 239 -33.48 10.22 3.22
N CYS A 240 -34.39 10.59 2.32
CA CYS A 240 -34.17 10.40 0.89
C CYS A 240 -32.93 11.16 0.39
N PRO A 241 -32.28 10.67 -0.69
CA PRO A 241 -31.21 11.42 -1.35
C PRO A 241 -31.69 12.82 -1.78
N THR A 242 -30.76 13.77 -1.87
CA THR A 242 -31.07 15.14 -2.25
C THR A 242 -31.85 15.20 -3.57
N GLY A 243 -32.96 15.95 -3.58
CA GLY A 243 -33.83 16.12 -4.74
C GLY A 243 -35.03 15.17 -4.77
N PHE A 244 -35.02 14.09 -3.99
CA PHE A 244 -36.15 13.19 -3.85
C PHE A 244 -37.08 13.62 -2.72
N ARG A 245 -38.34 13.20 -2.84
CA ARG A 245 -39.41 13.35 -1.85
C ARG A 245 -39.83 11.99 -1.32
N ASP A 246 -40.12 11.95 -0.04
CA ASP A 246 -40.49 10.75 0.69
C ASP A 246 -41.96 10.37 0.43
N GLY A 247 -42.22 9.08 0.31
CA GLY A 247 -43.56 8.51 0.37
C GLY A 247 -43.54 7.02 0.61
N ARG A 248 -44.73 6.41 0.63
CA ARG A 248 -44.90 4.98 0.93
C ARG A 248 -46.21 4.46 0.39
N VAL A 249 -46.26 3.15 0.22
CA VAL A 249 -47.46 2.38 -0.12
C VAL A 249 -47.71 1.37 0.98
N GLN A 250 -48.95 1.28 1.42
CA GLN A 250 -49.45 0.23 2.31
C GLN A 250 -50.11 -0.84 1.45
N PHE A 251 -49.76 -2.10 1.71
CA PHE A 251 -50.37 -3.27 1.08
C PHE A 251 -51.17 -4.00 2.12
N ASP A 252 -52.50 -3.96 2.02
CA ASP A 252 -53.38 -4.78 2.85
C ASP A 252 -53.28 -6.23 2.39
N THR A 253 -52.41 -6.99 3.05
CA THR A 253 -52.17 -8.39 2.73
C THR A 253 -53.19 -9.30 3.39
N GLU A 254 -53.19 -10.60 3.05
CA GLU A 254 -54.10 -11.58 3.66
C GLU A 254 -54.15 -11.45 5.19
N ASP A 255 -55.35 -11.27 5.72
CA ASP A 255 -55.60 -11.17 7.15
C ASP A 255 -55.49 -12.52 7.86
N THR A 256 -55.64 -13.64 7.14
CA THR A 256 -55.49 -14.98 7.72
C THR A 256 -54.02 -15.33 7.93
N ASP A 257 -53.68 -15.78 9.15
CA ASP A 257 -52.34 -16.24 9.56
C ASP A 257 -51.16 -15.25 9.41
N HIS A 258 -51.40 -14.00 8.99
CA HIS A 258 -50.43 -12.90 8.88
C HIS A 258 -49.00 -13.32 8.50
N SER A 259 -48.87 -14.05 7.39
CA SER A 259 -47.64 -14.76 7.04
C SER A 259 -46.63 -13.93 6.22
N SER A 260 -46.85 -12.63 6.08
CA SER A 260 -45.93 -11.68 5.44
C SER A 260 -44.61 -11.60 6.23
N GLN A 261 -43.47 -11.50 5.52
CA GLN A 261 -42.14 -11.49 6.10
C GLN A 261 -41.25 -10.45 5.44
N SER A 262 -40.32 -9.87 6.18
CA SER A 262 -39.35 -8.92 5.64
C SER A 262 -37.98 -9.11 6.27
N SER A 263 -36.95 -9.10 5.44
CA SER A 263 -35.56 -8.94 5.87
C SER A 263 -34.95 -7.80 5.07
N THR A 264 -35.44 -6.57 5.27
CA THR A 264 -35.02 -5.40 4.50
C THR A 264 -35.15 -4.12 5.30
N ASN A 265 -34.37 -3.11 4.96
CA ASN A 265 -34.45 -1.77 5.53
C ASN A 265 -35.40 -0.83 4.76
N VAL A 266 -36.07 -1.32 3.71
CA VAL A 266 -36.99 -0.49 2.88
C VAL A 266 -38.47 -0.78 3.11
N ALA A 267 -38.80 -1.82 3.86
CA ALA A 267 -40.17 -2.22 4.19
C ALA A 267 -40.35 -2.46 5.68
N LEU A 268 -41.54 -2.15 6.19
CA LEU A 268 -41.90 -2.29 7.61
C LEU A 268 -43.14 -3.17 7.70
N ILE A 269 -43.08 -4.23 8.50
CA ILE A 269 -44.22 -5.09 8.81
C ILE A 269 -44.53 -4.95 10.30
N VAL A 270 -45.46 -4.05 10.63
CA VAL A 270 -46.06 -3.90 11.98
C VAL A 270 -47.57 -3.90 11.77
N GLY A 271 -48.15 -5.10 11.68
CA GLY A 271 -49.48 -5.28 11.09
C GLY A 271 -49.37 -5.27 9.56
N THR A 272 -50.08 -4.36 8.90
CA THR A 272 -50.10 -4.22 7.44
C THR A 272 -48.74 -3.74 6.87
N PRO A 273 -48.16 -4.43 5.88
CA PRO A 273 -46.88 -4.05 5.27
C PRO A 273 -46.87 -2.66 4.61
N PHE A 274 -45.79 -1.90 4.87
CA PHE A 274 -45.47 -0.67 4.15
C PHE A 274 -44.18 -0.84 3.35
N LEU A 275 -44.17 -0.37 2.09
CA LEU A 275 -42.97 -0.19 1.27
C LEU A 275 -42.71 1.31 1.08
N TYR A 276 -41.46 1.73 1.27
CA TYR A 276 -41.10 3.14 1.28
C TYR A 276 -40.33 3.54 0.02
N PHE A 277 -40.58 4.77 -0.44
CA PHE A 277 -40.06 5.30 -1.69
C PHE A 277 -39.44 6.68 -1.52
N CYS A 278 -38.45 6.93 -2.36
CA CYS A 278 -37.93 8.25 -2.67
C CYS A 278 -38.28 8.50 -4.14
N CYS A 279 -39.06 9.52 -4.45
CA CYS A 279 -39.41 9.89 -5.82
C CYS A 279 -38.92 11.29 -6.18
N GLN A 280 -38.46 11.49 -7.41
CA GLN A 280 -38.22 12.83 -7.96
C GLN A 280 -38.87 12.94 -9.34
N ASN A 281 -39.32 14.14 -9.68
CA ASN A 281 -39.81 14.52 -11.00
C ASN A 281 -39.30 15.92 -11.33
N SER A 282 -37.97 16.03 -11.43
CA SER A 282 -37.26 17.30 -11.60
C SER A 282 -37.08 17.69 -13.07
N THR A 283 -37.05 16.72 -13.98
CA THR A 283 -36.95 16.92 -15.42
C THR A 283 -37.77 15.88 -16.19
N SER A 284 -37.97 16.10 -17.50
CA SER A 284 -38.70 15.17 -18.36
C SER A 284 -38.01 13.81 -18.45
N ALA A 285 -38.79 12.74 -18.35
CA ALA A 285 -38.32 11.37 -18.53
C ALA A 285 -37.60 11.11 -19.88
N ASN A 286 -37.84 11.93 -20.91
CA ASN A 286 -37.19 11.78 -22.21
C ASN A 286 -35.75 12.33 -22.27
N ILE A 287 -35.32 13.09 -21.25
CA ILE A 287 -33.95 13.62 -21.18
C ILE A 287 -33.07 12.52 -20.55
N PRO A 288 -32.12 11.92 -21.28
CA PRO A 288 -31.36 10.80 -20.76
C PRO A 288 -30.51 11.17 -19.54
N ILE A 289 -30.62 10.40 -18.47
CA ILE A 289 -29.75 10.52 -17.30
C ILE A 289 -28.54 9.59 -17.41
N GLN A 290 -27.47 9.94 -16.70
CA GLN A 290 -26.27 9.10 -16.61
C GLN A 290 -26.31 8.27 -15.32
N LEU A 291 -26.36 6.95 -15.49
CA LEU A 291 -26.22 5.95 -14.44
C LEU A 291 -25.25 4.86 -14.92
N PRO A 292 -24.71 4.03 -14.01
CA PRO A 292 -23.86 2.90 -14.40
C PRO A 292 -24.60 1.93 -15.31
N THR A 293 -23.98 1.56 -16.43
CA THR A 293 -24.61 0.75 -17.51
C THR A 293 -24.06 -0.68 -17.62
N HIS A 294 -23.21 -1.09 -16.68
CA HIS A 294 -22.56 -2.40 -16.70
C HIS A 294 -23.48 -3.58 -16.37
N SER A 295 -24.61 -3.31 -15.72
CA SER A 295 -25.56 -4.32 -15.27
C SER A 295 -26.97 -3.80 -15.47
N SER A 296 -27.90 -4.71 -15.73
CA SER A 296 -29.32 -4.38 -15.79
C SER A 296 -29.82 -3.91 -14.42
N PHE A 297 -30.83 -3.04 -14.40
CA PHE A 297 -31.44 -2.56 -13.15
C PHE A 297 -32.91 -2.16 -13.35
N LEU A 298 -33.63 -2.01 -12.25
CA LEU A 298 -35.01 -1.54 -12.21
C LEU A 298 -35.09 -0.18 -11.50
N LEU A 299 -35.84 0.74 -12.09
CA LEU A 299 -36.37 1.93 -11.41
C LEU A 299 -37.89 1.88 -11.45
N TYR A 300 -38.56 2.48 -10.47
CA TYR A 300 -40.01 2.60 -10.56
C TYR A 300 -40.36 3.75 -11.51
N ARG A 301 -41.38 3.53 -12.33
CA ARG A 301 -41.93 4.55 -13.21
C ARG A 301 -42.56 5.65 -12.36
N TYR A 302 -42.34 6.90 -12.72
CA TYR A 302 -42.94 8.04 -12.05
C TYR A 302 -43.25 9.12 -13.06
N GLY A 303 -44.46 9.67 -13.02
CA GLY A 303 -44.87 10.71 -13.96
C GLY A 303 -45.31 10.18 -15.33
N GLY A 304 -45.69 8.90 -15.42
CA GLY A 304 -46.36 8.30 -16.58
C GLY A 304 -45.43 7.78 -17.67
N ALA A 305 -44.12 7.91 -17.54
CA ALA A 305 -43.14 7.46 -18.54
C ALA A 305 -41.84 6.98 -17.89
N CYS A 306 -41.15 6.07 -18.58
CA CYS A 306 -39.85 5.60 -18.14
C CYS A 306 -38.74 6.62 -18.41
N GLN A 307 -37.92 6.89 -17.40
CA GLN A 307 -36.75 7.75 -17.48
C GLN A 307 -35.70 7.18 -18.45
N ALA A 308 -35.40 7.86 -19.55
CA ALA A 308 -34.31 7.48 -20.44
C ALA A 308 -32.98 7.45 -19.68
N VAL A 309 -32.18 6.40 -19.89
CA VAL A 309 -30.82 6.27 -19.35
C VAL A 309 -29.85 6.19 -20.52
N GLN A 310 -28.84 7.05 -20.52
CA GLN A 310 -27.86 7.10 -21.61
C GLN A 310 -27.13 5.75 -21.74
N GLY A 311 -27.17 5.17 -22.94
CA GLY A 311 -26.47 3.91 -23.24
C GLY A 311 -27.20 2.64 -22.81
N MET A 312 -28.49 2.73 -22.44
CA MET A 312 -29.32 1.57 -22.07
C MET A 312 -30.62 1.57 -22.88
N SER A 313 -31.14 0.38 -23.16
CA SER A 313 -32.53 0.17 -23.57
C SER A 313 -33.44 0.19 -22.35
N VAL A 314 -34.70 0.60 -22.53
CA VAL A 314 -35.71 0.58 -21.46
C VAL A 314 -36.98 -0.13 -21.93
N SER A 315 -37.51 -1.02 -21.08
CA SER A 315 -38.85 -1.60 -21.23
C SER A 315 -39.72 -1.26 -20.02
N GLU A 316 -41.02 -1.05 -20.26
CA GLU A 316 -41.99 -0.96 -19.17
C GLU A 316 -42.24 -2.35 -18.60
N GLU A 317 -42.18 -2.47 -17.29
CA GLU A 317 -42.42 -3.71 -16.56
C GLU A 317 -43.37 -3.43 -15.40
N TYR A 318 -43.91 -4.48 -14.80
CA TYR A 318 -44.77 -4.35 -13.64
C TYR A 318 -44.62 -5.52 -12.67
N VAL A 319 -45.03 -5.28 -11.43
CA VAL A 319 -45.40 -6.32 -10.47
C VAL A 319 -46.77 -5.98 -9.91
N GLN A 320 -47.65 -6.96 -9.93
CA GLN A 320 -49.03 -6.87 -9.50
C GLN A 320 -49.23 -7.82 -8.31
N ILE A 321 -49.86 -7.27 -7.27
CA ILE A 321 -50.05 -7.94 -5.98
C ILE A 321 -51.55 -7.93 -5.69
N ASN A 322 -52.10 -9.11 -5.44
CA ASN A 322 -53.46 -9.29 -4.93
C ASN A 322 -53.48 -9.00 -3.43
N THR A 323 -54.13 -7.89 -3.07
CA THR A 323 -54.34 -7.42 -1.70
C THR A 323 -55.68 -7.91 -1.17
N GLU A 324 -56.06 -7.49 0.04
CA GLU A 324 -57.24 -7.97 0.76
C GLU A 324 -58.56 -7.66 0.02
N ASP A 325 -59.45 -8.66 -0.08
CA ASP A 325 -60.77 -8.55 -0.73
C ASP A 325 -61.81 -7.88 0.19
N GLY A 326 -61.62 -7.95 1.51
CA GLY A 326 -62.57 -7.47 2.51
C GLY A 326 -62.02 -6.38 3.44
N ARG A 327 -62.71 -5.22 3.51
CA ARG A 327 -62.28 -4.07 4.35
C ARG A 327 -60.85 -3.59 4.03
N ASN A 328 -60.47 -3.67 2.76
CA ASN A 328 -59.16 -3.27 2.26
C ASN A 328 -58.77 -1.86 2.72
N VAL A 329 -57.62 -1.74 3.38
CA VAL A 329 -57.01 -0.48 3.83
C VAL A 329 -55.72 -0.12 3.07
N ASP A 330 -55.57 -0.60 1.84
CA ASP A 330 -54.56 -0.15 0.89
C ASP A 330 -54.49 1.38 0.85
N SER A 331 -53.27 1.91 0.95
CA SER A 331 -53.08 3.36 1.00
C SER A 331 -51.83 3.83 0.27
N LEU A 332 -52.00 4.91 -0.50
CA LEU A 332 -50.95 5.60 -1.23
C LEU A 332 -50.65 6.91 -0.52
N ILE A 333 -49.43 7.06 0.01
CA ILE A 333 -49.09 8.18 0.90
C ILE A 333 -47.92 8.98 0.33
N SER A 334 -48.17 10.27 0.09
CA SER A 334 -47.16 11.23 -0.39
C SER A 334 -46.57 10.81 -1.75
N SER A 335 -45.25 10.91 -1.94
CA SER A 335 -44.60 10.64 -3.23
C SER A 335 -44.34 9.16 -3.41
N HIS A 336 -45.12 8.52 -4.28
CA HIS A 336 -45.05 7.10 -4.60
C HIS A 336 -44.93 6.90 -6.13
N PRO A 337 -44.47 5.73 -6.61
CA PRO A 337 -44.39 5.46 -8.04
C PRO A 337 -45.76 5.43 -8.72
N ASP A 338 -45.76 5.36 -10.05
CA ASP A 338 -46.98 5.14 -10.83
C ASP A 338 -47.59 3.79 -10.47
N ILE A 339 -48.83 3.82 -10.00
CA ILE A 339 -49.57 2.65 -9.52
C ILE A 339 -50.90 2.58 -10.26
N ASP A 340 -51.20 1.40 -10.81
CA ASP A 340 -52.54 1.09 -11.31
C ASP A 340 -53.28 0.28 -10.23
N GLN A 341 -54.57 0.56 -10.06
CA GLN A 341 -55.49 -0.23 -9.23
C GLN A 341 -56.54 -0.86 -10.15
N PRO A 342 -56.22 -1.99 -10.83
CA PRO A 342 -57.15 -2.64 -11.77
C PRO A 342 -58.37 -3.28 -11.10
N GLY A 343 -58.44 -3.23 -9.77
CA GLY A 343 -59.59 -3.57 -8.93
C GLY A 343 -59.36 -3.03 -7.53
N ASP A 344 -60.38 -3.15 -6.67
CA ASP A 344 -60.35 -2.63 -5.30
C ASP A 344 -59.36 -3.37 -4.38
N SER A 345 -58.83 -4.51 -4.83
CA SER A 345 -57.94 -5.41 -4.07
C SER A 345 -56.70 -5.80 -4.86
N VAL A 346 -56.23 -4.89 -5.72
CA VAL A 346 -55.03 -5.13 -6.53
C VAL A 346 -54.17 -3.88 -6.59
N ILE A 347 -52.90 -4.01 -6.20
CA ILE A 347 -51.88 -2.96 -6.41
C ILE A 347 -50.92 -3.42 -7.51
N LYS A 348 -50.87 -2.66 -8.61
CA LYS A 348 -49.88 -2.84 -9.67
C LYS A 348 -48.84 -1.72 -9.64
N LEU A 349 -47.62 -2.07 -9.25
CA LEU A 349 -46.47 -1.16 -9.34
C LEU A 349 -45.95 -1.16 -10.78
N ASN A 350 -45.78 0.00 -11.39
CA ASN A 350 -45.17 0.15 -12.71
C ASN A 350 -43.67 0.48 -12.59
N LEU A 351 -42.86 -0.18 -13.41
CA LEU A 351 -41.40 -0.12 -13.39
C LEU A 351 -40.82 0.04 -14.78
N CYS A 352 -39.53 0.34 -14.79
CA CYS A 352 -38.72 0.49 -15.98
C CYS A 352 -37.50 -0.41 -15.81
N TYR A 353 -37.34 -1.37 -16.71
CA TYR A 353 -36.19 -2.27 -16.73
C TYR A 353 -35.20 -1.79 -17.77
N TYR A 354 -33.99 -1.55 -17.30
CA TYR A 354 -32.89 -1.04 -18.11
C TYR A 354 -31.94 -2.18 -18.42
N THR A 355 -31.72 -2.43 -19.69
CA THR A 355 -30.74 -3.42 -20.17
C THR A 355 -29.69 -2.75 -21.02
N LYS A 356 -28.49 -3.33 -21.02
CA LYS A 356 -27.40 -2.88 -21.90
C LYS A 356 -27.84 -2.97 -23.37
N LEU A 357 -27.46 -1.95 -24.16
CA LEU A 357 -27.61 -1.93 -25.61
C LEU A 357 -26.76 -2.98 -26.33
#